data_AF-A0A6A5R688-F1
#
_entry.id   AF-A0A6A5R688-F1
#
_cell.length_a   1.000
_cell.length_b   1.000
_cell.length_c   1.000
_cell.angle_alpha   90.00
_cell.angle_beta   90.00
_cell.angle_gamma   90.00
#
_symmetry.space_group_name_H-M   'P 1'
#
loop_
_entity.id
_entity.type
_entity.pdbx_description
1 polymer ?
#
loop_
_entity_poly.entity_id
_entity_poly.type
_entity_poly.pdbx_seq_one_letter_code
_entity_poly.pdbx_strand_id
1 'polypeptide(L)'
;QLTLSNSNNVFCFLKGFSVIVCKQHCTAVVSLDAHLRKYHAASAALQQKILERFTQFKTVALSAIKLLEEPAQPIEELGKLLNGA
;
A
#
# COMPACT_ATOMS: atom_id res chain seq x y z
N GLN A 1 -8.15 -0.78 16.07
CA GLN A 1 -9.16 0.14 15.51
C GLN A 1 -8.45 1.38 14.97
N LEU A 2 -8.82 1.85 13.78
CA LEU A 2 -8.20 3.03 13.15
C LEU A 2 -8.74 4.32 13.80
N THR A 3 -7.86 5.28 14.06
CA THR A 3 -8.17 6.62 14.56
C THR A 3 -7.35 7.65 13.77
N LEU A 4 -7.70 8.93 13.89
CA LEU A 4 -6.89 9.98 13.28
C LEU A 4 -5.49 10.06 13.92
N SER A 5 -5.35 9.80 15.23
CA SER A 5 -4.06 9.86 15.92
C SER A 5 -3.12 8.71 15.52
N ASN A 6 -3.65 7.52 15.21
CA ASN A 6 -2.84 6.37 14.82
C ASN A 6 -2.72 6.15 13.30
N SER A 7 -3.28 7.03 12.47
CA SER A 7 -3.31 6.82 11.02
C SER A 7 -1.92 6.75 10.38
N ASN A 8 -0.90 7.39 10.93
CA ASN A 8 0.50 7.27 10.45
C ASN A 8 1.16 5.93 10.87
N ASN A 9 0.63 5.27 11.88
CA ASN A 9 1.04 3.92 12.28
C ASN A 9 0.39 2.87 11.40
N VAL A 10 -0.77 3.17 10.80
CA VAL A 10 -1.50 2.27 9.90
C VAL A 10 -1.10 2.49 8.44
N PHE A 11 -0.90 3.74 8.03
CA PHE A 11 -0.58 4.11 6.66
C PHE A 11 0.77 4.78 6.57
N CYS A 12 1.50 4.53 5.49
CA CYS A 12 2.68 5.30 5.12
C CYS A 12 2.69 5.61 3.63
N PHE A 13 3.35 6.69 3.26
CA PHE A 13 3.63 7.01 1.86
C PHE A 13 5.04 6.54 1.49
N LEU A 14 5.15 5.67 0.50
CA LEU A 14 6.42 5.22 -0.06
C LEU A 14 6.83 6.15 -1.20
N LYS A 15 7.67 7.15 -0.90
CA LYS A 15 8.09 8.18 -1.87
C LYS A 15 8.71 7.61 -3.15
N GLY A 16 9.54 6.57 -3.05
CA GLY A 16 10.21 5.95 -4.21
C GLY A 16 9.25 5.34 -5.22
N PHE A 17 8.07 4.92 -4.77
CA PHE A 17 7.02 4.33 -5.63
C PHE A 17 5.81 5.25 -5.76
N SER A 18 5.79 6.37 -5.04
CA SER A 18 4.67 7.30 -4.93
C SER A 18 3.33 6.60 -4.66
N VAL A 19 3.31 5.66 -3.70
CA VAL A 19 2.10 4.93 -3.27
C VAL A 19 1.86 5.06 -1.78
N ILE A 20 0.60 5.06 -1.38
CA ILE A 20 0.22 4.87 0.03
C ILE A 20 0.17 3.37 0.30
N VAL A 21 0.68 2.94 1.44
CA VAL A 21 0.65 1.54 1.88
C VAL A 21 -0.11 1.45 3.19
N CYS A 22 -1.02 0.49 3.28
CA CYS A 22 -1.61 0.07 4.54
C CYS A 22 -0.71 -1.00 5.16
N LYS A 23 -0.05 -0.65 6.27
CA LYS A 23 0.84 -1.55 7.02
C LYS A 23 0.08 -2.71 7.65
N GLN A 24 -1.18 -2.51 8.02
CA GLN A 24 -2.00 -3.58 8.62
C GLN A 24 -2.38 -4.67 7.62
N HIS A 25 -2.57 -4.30 6.35
CA HIS A 25 -2.96 -5.24 5.30
C HIS A 25 -1.81 -5.57 4.34
N CYS A 26 -0.60 -5.07 4.58
CA CYS A 26 0.57 -5.23 3.72
C CYS A 26 0.27 -4.96 2.23
N THR A 27 -0.55 -3.95 1.93
CA THR A 27 -1.03 -3.67 0.57
C THR A 27 -0.82 -2.21 0.18
N ALA A 28 -0.49 -1.98 -1.09
CA ALA A 28 -0.55 -0.65 -1.69
C ALA A 28 -2.02 -0.23 -1.88
N VAL A 29 -2.32 1.01 -1.52
CA VAL A 29 -3.66 1.57 -1.47
C VAL A 29 -3.85 2.51 -2.65
N VAL A 30 -4.66 2.06 -3.60
CA VAL A 30 -5.02 2.83 -4.80
C VAL A 30 -6.06 3.89 -4.48
N SER A 31 -7.14 3.46 -3.80
CA SER A 31 -8.19 4.35 -3.31
C SER A 31 -8.24 4.22 -1.80
N LEU A 32 -7.69 5.24 -1.12
CA LEU A 32 -7.67 5.27 0.34
C LEU A 32 -9.09 5.26 0.91
N ASP A 33 -10.01 5.98 0.27
CA ASP A 33 -11.40 6.03 0.67
C ASP A 33 -12.08 4.64 0.60
N ALA A 34 -11.96 3.94 -0.52
CA ALA A 34 -12.53 2.61 -0.67
C ALA A 34 -11.88 1.60 0.29
N HIS A 35 -10.57 1.72 0.54
CA HIS A 35 -9.86 0.88 1.48
C HIS A 35 -10.33 1.10 2.93
N LEU A 36 -10.53 2.36 3.34
CA LEU A 36 -11.04 2.70 4.68
C LEU A 36 -12.45 2.15 4.91
N ARG A 37 -13.32 2.24 3.90
CA ARG A 37 -14.68 1.69 3.93
C ARG A 37 -14.68 0.17 4.05
N LYS A 38 -13.87 -0.50 3.23
CA LYS A 38 -13.86 -1.97 3.14
C LYS A 38 -13.17 -2.64 4.33
N TYR A 39 -12.06 -2.09 4.81
CA TYR A 39 -11.17 -2.81 5.74
C TYR A 39 -11.06 -2.21 7.14
N HIS A 40 -11.35 -0.92 7.32
CA HIS A 40 -11.22 -0.26 8.63
C HIS A 40 -12.54 0.16 9.26
N ALA A 41 -13.68 -0.09 8.57
CA ALA A 41 -15.03 0.30 8.99
C ALA A 41 -15.09 1.74 9.56
N ALA A 42 -14.30 2.64 8.97
CA ALA A 42 -14.19 4.01 9.47
C ALA A 42 -15.52 4.74 9.25
N SER A 43 -15.95 5.58 10.18
CA SER A 43 -17.10 6.47 9.96
C SER A 43 -16.78 7.49 8.86
N ALA A 44 -17.80 8.04 8.18
CA ALA A 44 -17.61 9.02 7.11
C ALA A 44 -16.77 10.24 7.58
N ALA A 45 -17.03 10.73 8.79
CA ALA A 45 -16.27 11.84 9.37
C ALA A 45 -14.79 11.49 9.61
N LEU A 46 -14.50 10.25 10.02
CA LEU A 46 -13.11 9.80 10.19
C LEU A 46 -12.42 9.59 8.83
N GLN A 47 -13.14 9.05 7.85
CA GLN A 47 -12.63 8.86 6.49
C GLN A 47 -12.18 10.20 5.90
N GLN A 48 -13.02 11.23 5.97
CA GLN A 48 -12.69 12.54 5.45
C GLN A 48 -11.43 13.12 6.08
N LYS A 49 -11.32 13.08 7.41
CA LYS A 49 -10.12 13.58 8.12
C LYS A 49 -8.84 12.82 7.76
N ILE A 50 -8.95 11.52 7.53
CA ILE A 50 -7.81 10.71 7.10
C ILE A 50 -7.47 11.05 5.64
N LEU A 51 -8.45 11.13 4.75
CA LEU A 51 -8.23 11.52 3.35
C LEU A 51 -7.53 12.88 3.26
N GLU A 52 -8.01 13.90 3.98
CA GLU A 52 -7.40 15.23 4.03
C GLU A 52 -5.94 15.21 4.50
N ARG A 53 -5.57 14.29 5.39
CA ARG A 53 -4.17 14.14 5.82
C ARG A 53 -3.28 13.53 4.74
N PHE A 54 -3.84 12.67 3.89
CA PHE A 54 -3.09 11.94 2.87
C PHE A 54 -3.21 12.53 1.46
N THR A 55 -4.11 13.49 1.21
CA THR A 55 -4.26 14.21 -0.07
C THR A 55 -3.02 15.02 -0.45
N GLN A 56 -2.17 15.37 0.51
CA GLN A 56 -0.88 16.03 0.25
C GLN A 56 0.09 15.14 -0.55
N PHE A 57 -0.11 13.83 -0.56
CA PHE A 57 0.73 12.91 -1.31
C PHE A 57 0.18 12.73 -2.73
N LYS A 58 0.97 13.13 -3.73
CA LYS A 58 0.69 12.77 -5.12
C LYS A 58 0.97 11.28 -5.30
N THR A 59 -0.08 10.48 -5.41
CA THR A 59 0.03 9.06 -5.72
C THR A 59 0.08 8.81 -7.21
N VAL A 60 0.77 7.75 -7.63
CA VAL A 60 0.78 7.34 -9.05
C VAL A 60 -0.62 6.89 -9.46
N ALA A 61 -1.03 7.26 -10.67
CA ALA A 61 -2.24 6.71 -11.26
C ALA A 61 -2.10 5.20 -11.48
N LEU A 62 -3.19 4.44 -11.33
CA LEU A 62 -3.15 2.99 -11.48
C LEU A 62 -2.64 2.56 -12.87
N SER A 63 -2.94 3.33 -13.91
CA SER A 63 -2.47 3.11 -15.28
C SER A 63 -0.96 3.28 -15.47
N ALA A 64 -0.27 3.96 -14.56
CA ALA A 64 1.17 4.16 -14.60
C ALA A 64 1.95 3.16 -13.73
N ILE A 65 1.25 2.30 -12.97
CA ILE A 65 1.87 1.19 -12.25
C ILE A 65 2.19 0.10 -13.26
N LYS A 66 3.47 -0.02 -13.61
CA LYS A 66 3.96 -1.15 -14.41
C LYS A 66 4.23 -2.33 -13.47
N LEU A 67 3.58 -3.46 -13.75
CA LEU A 67 4.05 -4.74 -13.22
C LEU A 67 5.42 -5.00 -13.86
N LEU A 68 6.40 -5.45 -13.07
CA LEU A 68 7.64 -5.97 -13.66
C LEU A 68 7.25 -7.16 -14.55
N GLU A 69 7.73 -7.14 -15.79
CA GLU A 69 7.51 -8.22 -16.75
C GLU A 69 8.23 -9.47 -16.23
N GLU A 70 7.42 -10.41 -15.74
CA GLU A 70 7.77 -11.77 -15.32
C GLU A 70 8.75 -11.90 -14.13
N PRO A 71 8.52 -12.87 -13.23
CA PRO A 71 9.54 -13.23 -12.25
C PRO A 71 10.80 -13.68 -13.01
N ALA A 72 11.95 -13.12 -12.63
CA ALA A 72 13.23 -13.36 -13.31
C ALA A 72 13.60 -14.86 -13.41
N GLN A 73 13.02 -15.70 -12.54
CA GLN A 73 13.19 -17.16 -12.53
C GLN A 73 11.89 -17.85 -12.05
N PRO A 74 11.60 -19.07 -12.52
CA PRO A 74 10.56 -19.93 -11.96
C PRO A 74 10.73 -20.12 -10.45
N ILE A 75 9.63 -20.26 -9.71
CA ILE A 75 9.66 -20.39 -8.25
C ILE A 75 10.43 -21.64 -7.80
N GLU A 76 10.47 -22.67 -8.66
CA GLU A 76 11.22 -23.92 -8.50
C GLU A 76 12.74 -23.70 -8.48
N GLU A 77 13.25 -22.64 -9.12
CA GLU A 77 14.69 -22.32 -9.16
C GLU A 77 15.15 -21.52 -7.93
N LEU A 78 14.24 -20.82 -7.23
CA LEU A 78 14.57 -20.00 -6.05
C LEU A 78 14.89 -20.83 -4.80
N GLY A 79 14.48 -22.10 -4.77
CA GLY A 79 14.71 -23.03 -3.67
C GLY A 79 15.96 -23.91 -3.84
N LYS A 80 16.65 -23.83 -4.98
CA LYS A 80 17.86 -24.64 -5.19
C LYS A 80 19.00 -24.07 -4.35
N LEU A 81 19.68 -24.94 -3.61
CA LEU A 81 20.93 -24.61 -2.94
C LEU A 81 21.86 -23.93 -3.93
N LEU A 82 22.34 -22.73 -3.59
CA LEU A 82 23.47 -22.13 -4.28
C LEU A 82 24.61 -23.14 -4.12
N ASN A 83 24.94 -23.85 -5.21
CA ASN A 83 26.09 -24.75 -5.22
C ASN A 83 27.32 -23.88 -4.94
N GLY A 84 27.73 -23.85 -3.68
CA GLY A 84 28.99 -23.25 -3.27
C GLY A 84 30.11 -24.06 -3.89
N ALA A 85 30.76 -23.48 -4.89
CA ALA A 85 32.04 -23.92 -5.43
C ALA A 85 32.99 -22.72 -5.43
#